data_AF-A0A2H9LWE6-F1
#
_entry.id   AF-A0A2H9LWE6-F1
#
_cell.length_a   1.000
_cell.length_b   1.000
_cell.length_c   1.000
_cell.angle_alpha   90.00
_cell.angle_beta   90.00
_cell.angle_gamma   90.00
#
_symmetry.space_group_name_H-M   'P 1'
#
loop_
_entity.id
_entity.type
_entity.pdbx_description
1 polymer ?
#
loop_
_entity_poly.entity_id
_entity_poly.type
_entity_poly.pdbx_seq_one_letter_code
_entity_poly.pdbx_strand_id
1 'polypeptide(L)'
;MGIGMLASDMKKKKLNLQEAMAAAISDPRFRHRFANAKPITEIKGWNLPLGSKRKKKHGNGFIILGDAASLIDPFTGEGIGNALFSAKLASGVVDRALRENDVSEKSLSEYEELLRKEVDPDLKTSYDMQRAGKIRWLLNMVVDKAAKNKEMQDLLSNTLADNVDKRTLISPGFIIRAMLS
;
A
#
# COMPACT_ATOMS: atom_id res chain seq x y z
N MET A 1 -11.89 -12.70 -0.90
CA MET A 1 -12.38 -11.74 0.12
C MET A 1 -11.34 -11.68 1.22
N GLY A 2 -11.00 -10.51 1.74
CA GLY A 2 -10.05 -10.38 2.84
C GLY A 2 -10.31 -9.11 3.62
N ILE A 3 -9.80 -9.06 4.84
CA ILE A 3 -9.76 -7.85 5.65
C ILE A 3 -8.31 -7.59 6.06
N GLY A 4 -7.93 -6.31 6.10
CA GLY A 4 -6.61 -5.88 6.51
C GLY A 4 -6.69 -5.03 7.76
N MET A 5 -5.70 -5.17 8.65
CA MET A 5 -5.55 -4.28 9.80
C MET A 5 -4.06 -4.12 10.12
N LEU A 6 -3.68 -2.91 10.55
CA LEU A 6 -2.34 -2.66 11.05
C LEU A 6 -2.05 -3.52 12.28
N ALA A 7 -0.88 -4.15 12.32
CA ALA A 7 -0.46 -4.98 13.45
C ALA A 7 -0.52 -4.24 14.80
N SER A 8 -0.22 -2.93 14.81
CA SER A 8 -0.36 -2.09 16.00
C SER A 8 -1.81 -1.99 16.49
N ASP A 9 -2.75 -1.87 15.55
CA ASP A 9 -4.17 -1.69 15.85
C ASP A 9 -4.80 -3.02 16.27
N MET A 10 -4.38 -4.14 15.65
CA MET A 10 -4.75 -5.50 16.09
C MET A 10 -4.27 -5.77 17.52
N LYS A 11 -3.00 -5.49 17.82
CA LYS A 11 -2.42 -5.69 19.15
C LYS A 11 -3.12 -4.83 20.20
N LYS A 12 -3.36 -3.55 19.89
CA LYS A 12 -4.04 -2.61 20.81
C LYS A 12 -5.47 -3.06 21.12
N LYS A 13 -6.19 -3.58 20.13
CA LYS A 13 -7.58 -4.04 20.29
C LYS A 13 -7.71 -5.51 20.69
N LYS A 14 -6.60 -6.26 20.77
CA LYS A 14 -6.55 -7.71 20.99
C LYS A 14 -7.49 -8.48 20.04
N LEU A 15 -7.52 -8.08 18.78
CA LEU A 15 -8.41 -8.66 17.78
C LEU A 15 -7.76 -9.85 17.07
N ASN A 16 -8.55 -10.91 16.87
CA ASN A 16 -8.23 -12.00 15.95
C ASN A 16 -8.80 -11.67 14.55
N LEU A 17 -7.96 -11.74 13.52
CA LEU A 17 -8.37 -11.45 12.14
C LEU A 17 -9.39 -12.43 11.58
N GLN A 18 -9.32 -13.71 11.95
CA GLN A 18 -10.28 -14.72 11.48
C GLN A 18 -11.67 -14.41 12.04
N GLU A 19 -11.75 -14.05 13.33
CA GLU A 19 -12.99 -13.62 13.97
C GLU A 19 -13.52 -12.32 13.37
N ALA A 20 -12.65 -11.34 13.12
CA ALA A 20 -13.04 -10.09 12.48
C ALA A 20 -13.57 -10.31 11.06
N MET A 21 -13.01 -11.27 10.30
CA MET A 21 -13.51 -11.64 8.98
C MET A 21 -14.88 -12.32 9.06
N ALA A 22 -15.05 -13.26 9.99
CA ALA A 22 -16.34 -13.93 10.23
C ALA A 22 -17.43 -12.93 10.64
N ALA A 23 -17.09 -11.97 11.50
CA ALA A 23 -17.97 -10.88 11.90
C ALA A 23 -18.35 -9.99 10.71
N ALA A 24 -17.39 -9.64 9.84
CA ALA A 24 -17.65 -8.83 8.66
C ALA A 24 -18.57 -9.54 7.64
N ILE A 25 -18.43 -10.85 7.46
CA ILE A 25 -19.29 -11.66 6.58
C ILE A 25 -20.74 -11.68 7.12
N SER A 26 -20.89 -11.77 8.45
CA SER A 26 -22.21 -11.85 9.11
C SER A 26 -22.87 -10.50 9.33
N ASP A 27 -22.16 -9.39 9.12
CA ASP A 27 -22.65 -8.04 9.37
C ASP A 27 -23.89 -7.72 8.51
N PRO A 28 -24.96 -7.13 9.08
CA PRO A 28 -26.17 -6.79 8.34
C PRO A 28 -25.93 -5.96 7.06
N ARG A 29 -24.88 -5.12 7.06
CA ARG A 29 -24.50 -4.29 5.91
C ARG A 29 -23.99 -5.12 4.73
N PHE A 30 -23.44 -6.31 4.97
CA PHE A 30 -22.78 -7.11 3.94
C PHE A 30 -23.35 -8.53 3.77
N ARG A 31 -24.06 -9.09 4.75
CA ARG A 31 -24.53 -10.49 4.76
C ARG A 31 -25.29 -10.90 3.50
N HIS A 32 -26.06 -9.98 2.91
CA HIS A 32 -26.81 -10.23 1.69
C HIS A 32 -25.90 -10.55 0.49
N ARG A 33 -24.69 -9.98 0.43
CA ARG A 33 -23.66 -10.26 -0.60
C ARG A 33 -23.07 -11.67 -0.47
N PHE A 34 -23.29 -12.33 0.67
CA PHE A 34 -22.79 -13.66 0.99
C PHE A 34 -23.90 -14.72 1.13
N ALA A 35 -25.16 -14.38 0.84
CA ALA A 35 -26.31 -15.27 1.11
C ALA A 35 -26.17 -16.66 0.49
N ASN A 36 -25.54 -16.75 -0.69
CA ASN A 36 -25.29 -18.00 -1.41
C ASN A 36 -23.79 -18.37 -1.46
N ALA A 37 -22.93 -17.65 -0.72
CA ALA A 37 -21.49 -17.89 -0.73
C ALA A 37 -21.16 -19.09 0.17
N LYS A 38 -20.28 -19.98 -0.30
CA LYS A 38 -19.75 -21.09 0.48
C LYS A 38 -18.23 -20.94 0.62
N PRO A 39 -17.66 -21.10 1.82
CA PRO A 39 -16.22 -21.12 1.98
C PRO A 39 -15.64 -22.34 1.27
N ILE A 40 -14.61 -22.12 0.44
CA ILE A 40 -13.89 -23.17 -0.29
C ILE A 40 -12.65 -23.63 0.48
N THR A 41 -12.11 -22.76 1.35
CA THR A 41 -10.93 -23.01 2.16
C THR A 41 -11.07 -22.38 3.55
N GLU A 42 -10.20 -22.77 4.47
CA GLU A 42 -10.04 -22.08 5.75
C GLU A 42 -9.52 -20.64 5.57
N ILE A 43 -9.83 -19.79 6.56
CA ILE A 43 -9.35 -18.40 6.59
C ILE A 43 -7.88 -18.40 6.98
N LYS A 44 -7.03 -17.93 6.07
CA LYS A 44 -5.59 -17.75 6.29
C LYS A 44 -5.25 -16.28 6.53
N GLY A 45 -4.21 -16.03 7.32
CA GLY A 45 -3.71 -14.68 7.61
C GLY A 45 -2.22 -14.60 7.39
N TRP A 46 -1.76 -13.48 6.83
CA TRP A 46 -0.34 -13.19 6.59
C TRP A 46 0.01 -11.78 7.04
N ASN A 47 1.28 -11.58 7.39
CA ASN A 47 1.80 -10.24 7.68
C ASN A 47 2.26 -9.58 6.38
N LEU A 48 1.78 -8.37 6.14
CA LEU A 48 2.20 -7.55 5.01
C LEU A 48 3.32 -6.59 5.45
N PRO A 49 4.55 -6.72 4.92
CA PRO A 49 5.64 -5.81 5.20
C PRO A 49 5.45 -4.47 4.45
N LEU A 50 4.77 -3.54 5.11
CA LEU A 50 4.48 -2.21 4.55
C LEU A 50 5.73 -1.34 4.38
N GLY A 51 5.77 -0.56 3.30
CA GLY A 51 6.80 0.43 2.95
C GLY A 51 6.91 1.64 3.86
N SER A 52 6.25 1.60 5.02
CA SER A 52 6.42 2.59 6.09
C SER A 52 7.70 2.41 6.90
N LYS A 53 8.41 1.27 6.75
CA LYS A 53 9.68 0.99 7.42
C LYS A 53 10.81 0.81 6.42
N ARG A 54 11.92 1.54 6.62
CA ARG A 54 13.13 1.37 5.83
C ARG A 54 13.91 0.13 6.28
N LYS A 55 14.38 -0.65 5.31
CA LYS A 55 15.38 -1.71 5.47
C LYS A 55 16.51 -1.46 4.47
N LYS A 56 17.71 -1.99 4.71
CA LYS A 56 18.77 -2.02 3.70
C LYS A 56 18.36 -3.00 2.59
N LYS A 57 18.45 -2.61 1.31
CA LYS A 57 17.92 -3.44 0.20
C LYS A 57 19.00 -4.14 -0.64
N HIS A 58 20.26 -4.04 -0.24
CA HIS A 58 21.40 -4.63 -0.92
C HIS A 58 22.54 -4.95 0.05
N GLY A 59 23.52 -5.70 -0.42
CA GLY A 59 24.78 -5.97 0.25
C GLY A 59 25.72 -6.73 -0.68
N ASN A 60 26.84 -7.23 -0.18
CA ASN A 60 27.80 -7.96 -1.03
C ASN A 60 27.14 -9.20 -1.65
N GLY A 61 27.01 -9.20 -2.98
CA GLY A 61 26.45 -10.30 -3.76
C GLY A 61 24.93 -10.46 -3.70
N PHE A 62 24.18 -9.51 -3.13
CA PHE A 62 22.71 -9.64 -3.06
C PHE A 62 21.95 -8.32 -3.17
N ILE A 63 20.73 -8.42 -3.69
CA ILE A 63 19.68 -7.40 -3.68
C ILE A 63 18.39 -8.05 -3.19
N ILE A 64 17.57 -7.33 -2.43
CA ILE A 64 16.21 -7.73 -2.06
C ILE A 64 15.17 -6.83 -2.73
N LEU A 65 14.03 -7.41 -3.09
CA LEU A 65 12.98 -6.74 -3.86
C LEU A 65 11.57 -7.14 -3.36
N GLY A 66 10.54 -6.42 -3.81
CA GLY A 66 9.14 -6.66 -3.44
C GLY A 66 8.90 -6.73 -1.93
N ASP A 67 8.12 -7.73 -1.49
CA ASP A 67 7.76 -7.93 -0.08
C ASP A 67 8.99 -8.12 0.81
N ALA A 68 10.05 -8.77 0.32
CA ALA A 68 11.29 -8.94 1.07
C ALA A 68 11.95 -7.58 1.39
N ALA A 69 11.93 -6.65 0.42
CA ALA A 69 12.35 -5.27 0.59
C ALA A 69 11.32 -4.38 1.32
N SER A 70 10.17 -4.95 1.72
CA SER A 70 9.07 -4.24 2.39
C SER A 70 8.48 -3.12 1.53
N LEU A 71 8.22 -3.38 0.25
CA LEU A 71 7.72 -2.38 -0.70
C LEU A 71 6.19 -2.40 -0.87
N ILE A 72 5.44 -2.94 0.09
CA ILE A 72 3.97 -2.95 0.02
C ILE A 72 3.42 -1.55 0.33
N ASP A 73 2.49 -1.06 -0.49
CA ASP A 73 1.80 0.21 -0.31
C ASP A 73 1.11 0.26 1.07
N PRO A 74 1.46 1.23 1.95
CA PRO A 74 0.87 1.31 3.27
C PRO A 74 -0.64 1.60 3.30
N PHE A 75 -1.19 2.26 2.28
CA PHE A 75 -2.60 2.65 2.24
C PHE A 75 -3.48 1.57 1.63
N THR A 76 -3.13 1.11 0.43
CA THR A 76 -3.94 0.14 -0.34
C THR A 76 -3.64 -1.31 0.04
N GLY A 77 -2.43 -1.58 0.54
CA GLY A 77 -1.93 -2.93 0.77
C GLY A 77 -1.46 -3.64 -0.51
N GLU A 78 -1.35 -2.92 -1.63
CA GLU A 78 -0.88 -3.48 -2.89
C GLU A 78 0.65 -3.61 -2.91
N GLY A 79 1.13 -4.78 -3.34
CA GLY A 79 2.58 -5.07 -3.44
C GLY A 79 3.05 -5.51 -4.81
N ILE A 80 2.14 -6.01 -5.67
CA ILE A 80 2.51 -6.62 -6.96
C ILE A 80 3.19 -5.61 -7.89
N GLY A 81 2.60 -4.42 -8.04
CA GLY A 81 3.16 -3.34 -8.88
C GLY A 81 4.56 -2.95 -8.41
N ASN A 82 4.73 -2.70 -7.11
CA ASN A 82 6.02 -2.36 -6.52
C ASN A 82 7.04 -3.51 -6.61
N ALA A 83 6.61 -4.77 -6.48
CA ALA A 83 7.48 -5.92 -6.65
C ALA A 83 8.02 -6.01 -8.08
N LEU A 84 7.15 -5.89 -9.09
CA LEU A 84 7.55 -5.90 -10.50
C LEU A 84 8.45 -4.70 -10.85
N PHE A 85 8.09 -3.51 -10.37
CA PHE A 85 8.87 -2.30 -10.62
C PHE A 85 10.25 -2.36 -9.95
N SER A 86 10.32 -2.84 -8.70
CA SER A 86 11.60 -3.07 -8.02
C SER A 86 12.46 -4.11 -8.72
N ALA A 87 11.87 -5.18 -9.27
CA ALA A 87 12.59 -6.17 -10.08
C ALA A 87 13.16 -5.55 -11.36
N LYS A 88 12.40 -4.68 -12.04
CA LYS A 88 12.86 -3.95 -13.24
C LYS A 88 14.07 -3.06 -12.94
N LEU A 89 14.07 -2.37 -11.80
CA LEU A 89 15.22 -1.56 -11.38
C LEU A 89 16.41 -2.44 -11.03
N ALA A 90 16.19 -3.50 -10.24
CA ALA A 90 17.23 -4.42 -9.80
C ALA A 90 17.91 -5.11 -10.99
N SER A 91 17.16 -5.53 -12.01
CA SER A 91 17.74 -6.23 -13.18
C SER A 91 18.78 -5.39 -13.91
N GLY A 92 18.57 -4.08 -14.02
CA GLY A 92 19.54 -3.19 -14.67
C GLY A 92 20.82 -3.03 -13.86
N VAL A 93 20.70 -2.94 -12.54
CA VAL A 93 21.85 -2.84 -11.62
C VAL A 93 22.65 -4.16 -11.61
N VAL A 94 21.95 -5.29 -11.55
CA VAL A 94 22.58 -6.63 -11.55
C VAL A 94 23.29 -6.89 -12.89
N ASP A 95 22.69 -6.57 -14.03
CA ASP A 95 23.34 -6.75 -15.34
C ASP A 95 24.65 -5.96 -15.43
N ARG A 96 24.65 -4.68 -14.99
CA ARG A 96 25.88 -3.87 -14.94
C ARG A 96 26.93 -4.46 -14.00
N ALA A 97 26.54 -4.78 -12.77
CA ALA A 97 27.44 -5.35 -11.77
C ALA A 97 28.11 -6.64 -12.26
N LEU A 98 27.36 -7.51 -12.97
CA LEU A 98 27.90 -8.74 -13.54
C LEU A 98 28.85 -8.48 -14.71
N ARG A 99 28.55 -7.51 -15.59
CA ARG A 99 29.44 -7.12 -16.71
C ARG A 99 30.75 -6.52 -16.22
N GLU A 100 30.70 -5.74 -15.15
CA GLU A 100 31.86 -5.10 -14.52
C GLU A 100 32.59 -6.04 -13.55
N ASN A 101 32.02 -7.22 -13.29
CA ASN A 101 32.50 -8.19 -12.30
C ASN A 101 32.66 -7.59 -10.88
N ASP A 102 31.79 -6.63 -10.54
CA ASP A 102 31.73 -5.97 -9.23
C ASP A 102 30.32 -6.11 -8.64
N VAL A 103 30.15 -7.16 -7.84
CA VAL A 103 28.93 -7.40 -7.04
C VAL A 103 29.10 -6.93 -5.59
N SER A 104 30.01 -5.99 -5.35
CA SER A 104 30.17 -5.39 -4.02
C SER A 104 28.93 -4.62 -3.60
N GLU A 105 28.78 -4.43 -2.30
CA GLU A 105 27.73 -3.59 -1.74
C GLU A 105 27.72 -2.18 -2.36
N LYS A 106 28.90 -1.62 -2.66
CA LYS A 106 29.05 -0.29 -3.25
C LYS A 106 28.43 -0.25 -4.65
N SER A 107 28.77 -1.20 -5.50
CA SER A 107 28.21 -1.33 -6.85
C SER A 107 26.68 -1.50 -6.78
N LEU A 108 26.19 -2.39 -5.91
CA LEU A 108 24.77 -2.68 -5.78
C LEU A 108 23.96 -1.58 -5.05
N SER A 109 24.62 -0.57 -4.46
CA SER A 109 23.94 0.55 -3.80
C SER A 109 23.13 1.43 -4.75
N GLU A 110 23.46 1.40 -6.04
CA GLU A 110 22.71 2.10 -7.09
C GLU A 110 21.22 1.71 -7.08
N TYR A 111 20.90 0.46 -6.76
CA TYR A 111 19.52 0.00 -6.68
C TYR A 111 18.72 0.72 -5.59
N GLU A 112 19.32 0.93 -4.42
CA GLU A 112 18.65 1.64 -3.33
C GLU A 112 18.45 3.13 -3.65
N GLU A 113 19.37 3.73 -4.41
CA GLU A 113 19.20 5.09 -4.94
C GLU A 113 18.06 5.20 -5.95
N LEU A 114 17.94 4.23 -6.85
CA LEU A 114 16.83 4.16 -7.80
C LEU A 114 15.49 4.00 -7.07
N LEU A 115 15.40 3.11 -6.08
CA LEU A 115 14.20 2.98 -5.24
C LEU A 115 13.87 4.28 -4.51
N ARG A 116 14.87 4.96 -3.96
CA ARG A 116 14.70 6.24 -3.24
C ARG A 116 14.13 7.33 -4.14
N LYS A 117 14.48 7.31 -5.42
CA LYS A 117 13.99 8.27 -6.40
C LYS A 117 12.60 7.92 -6.93
N GLU A 118 12.38 6.65 -7.27
CA GLU A 118 11.22 6.25 -8.08
C GLU A 118 10.10 5.59 -7.26
N VAL A 119 10.36 5.09 -6.03
CA VAL A 119 9.39 4.31 -5.23
C VAL A 119 9.11 4.93 -3.87
N ASP A 120 10.16 5.36 -3.15
CA ASP A 120 10.04 5.97 -1.81
C ASP A 120 9.04 7.15 -1.74
N PRO A 121 8.96 8.06 -2.73
CA PRO A 121 8.03 9.19 -2.66
C PRO A 121 6.56 8.76 -2.65
N ASP A 122 6.23 7.71 -3.39
CA ASP A 122 4.87 7.19 -3.49
C ASP A 122 4.51 6.40 -2.23
N LEU A 123 5.41 5.54 -1.74
CA LEU A 123 5.24 4.85 -0.46
C LEU A 123 5.06 5.82 0.71
N LYS A 124 5.81 6.93 0.71
CA LYS A 124 5.65 7.99 1.73
C LYS A 124 4.27 8.64 1.63
N THR A 125 3.82 8.95 0.42
CA THR A 125 2.50 9.56 0.18
C THR A 125 1.38 8.64 0.66
N SER A 126 1.45 7.35 0.32
CA SER A 126 0.53 6.34 0.82
C SER A 126 0.58 6.19 2.33
N TYR A 127 1.76 6.27 2.96
CA TYR A 127 1.85 6.28 4.42
C TYR A 127 1.16 7.49 5.04
N ASP A 128 1.32 8.67 4.45
CA ASP A 128 0.66 9.90 4.89
C ASP A 128 -0.87 9.80 4.71
N MET A 129 -1.34 9.22 3.59
CA MET A 129 -2.76 8.89 3.36
C MET A 129 -3.31 7.90 4.40
N GLN A 130 -2.55 6.86 4.74
CA GLN A 130 -2.93 5.90 5.78
C GLN A 130 -3.16 6.59 7.12
N ARG A 131 -2.32 7.57 7.47
CA ARG A 131 -2.48 8.35 8.70
C ARG A 131 -3.67 9.29 8.63
N ALA A 132 -3.86 9.98 7.51
CA ALA A 132 -5.01 10.87 7.29
C ALA A 132 -6.33 10.10 7.33
N GLY A 133 -6.39 8.90 6.75
CA GLY A 133 -7.57 8.04 6.77
C GLY A 133 -8.00 7.58 8.18
N LYS A 134 -7.12 7.67 9.19
CA LYS A 134 -7.51 7.42 10.59
C LYS A 134 -8.33 8.57 11.20
N ILE A 135 -8.32 9.75 10.57
CA ILE A 135 -9.07 10.92 11.00
C ILE A 135 -10.52 10.77 10.50
N ARG A 136 -11.40 10.26 11.38
CA ARG A 136 -12.79 9.90 11.02
C ARG A 136 -13.58 11.00 10.33
N TRP A 137 -13.48 12.25 10.81
CA TRP A 137 -14.23 13.36 10.23
C TRP A 137 -13.79 13.65 8.79
N LEU A 138 -12.48 13.57 8.52
CA LEU A 138 -11.91 13.81 7.20
C LEU A 138 -12.27 12.67 6.24
N LEU A 139 -12.12 11.42 6.70
CA LEU A 139 -12.50 10.25 5.91
C LEU A 139 -13.98 10.31 5.51
N ASN A 140 -14.87 10.54 6.48
CA ASN A 140 -16.30 10.62 6.22
C ASN A 140 -16.62 11.77 5.25
N MET A 141 -16.02 12.95 5.45
CA MET A 141 -16.19 14.09 4.56
C MET A 141 -15.79 13.76 3.11
N VAL A 142 -14.61 13.16 2.90
CA VAL A 142 -14.12 12.80 1.56
C VAL A 142 -15.03 11.76 0.90
N VAL A 143 -15.47 10.74 1.64
CA VAL A 143 -16.38 9.71 1.14
C VAL A 143 -17.76 10.30 0.80
N ASP A 144 -18.33 11.10 1.70
CA ASP A 144 -19.64 11.73 1.50
C ASP A 144 -19.63 12.70 0.31
N LYS A 145 -18.50 13.40 0.10
CA LYS A 145 -18.32 14.30 -1.04
C LYS A 145 -18.19 13.53 -2.36
N ALA A 146 -17.38 12.48 -2.38
CA ALA A 146 -17.23 11.63 -3.54
C ALA A 146 -18.52 10.91 -3.94
N ALA A 147 -19.38 10.58 -2.97
CA ALA A 147 -20.69 10.01 -3.25
C ALA A 147 -21.64 10.99 -3.97
N LYS A 148 -21.36 12.30 -3.93
CA LYS A 148 -22.23 13.37 -4.46
C LYS A 148 -21.63 14.13 -5.64
N ASN A 149 -20.32 14.08 -5.84
CA ASN A 149 -19.61 14.81 -6.88
C ASN A 149 -18.80 13.84 -7.76
N LYS A 150 -19.14 13.77 -9.05
CA LYS A 150 -18.49 12.88 -10.02
C LYS A 150 -17.01 13.18 -10.25
N GLU A 151 -16.61 14.45 -10.25
CA GLU A 151 -15.18 14.84 -10.33
C GLU A 151 -14.41 14.27 -9.13
N MET A 152 -14.99 14.37 -7.94
CA MET A 152 -14.38 13.84 -6.72
C MET A 152 -14.37 12.30 -6.70
N GLN A 153 -15.43 11.67 -7.20
CA GLN A 153 -15.52 10.22 -7.37
C GLN A 153 -14.43 9.69 -8.33
N ASP A 154 -14.29 10.33 -9.49
CA ASP A 154 -13.31 9.95 -10.51
C ASP A 154 -11.89 10.15 -9.97
N LEU A 155 -11.62 11.28 -9.31
CA LEU A 155 -10.33 11.56 -8.69
C LEU A 155 -9.95 10.51 -7.63
N LEU A 156 -10.86 10.18 -6.70
CA LEU A 156 -10.61 9.14 -5.71
C LEU A 156 -10.38 7.77 -6.37
N SER A 157 -11.22 7.40 -7.33
CA SER A 157 -11.16 6.09 -7.99
C SER A 157 -9.85 5.94 -8.77
N ASN A 158 -9.45 6.96 -9.52
CA ASN A 158 -8.22 6.95 -10.30
C ASN A 158 -6.97 6.96 -9.41
N THR A 159 -7.03 7.63 -8.26
CA THR A 159 -5.90 7.65 -7.32
C THR A 159 -5.74 6.32 -6.58
N LEU A 160 -6.85 5.65 -6.26
CA LEU A 160 -6.83 4.31 -5.65
C LEU A 160 -6.39 3.22 -6.63
N ALA A 161 -6.64 3.42 -7.93
CA ALA A 161 -6.22 2.53 -8.99
C ALA A 161 -4.80 2.83 -9.51
N ASP A 162 -4.01 3.63 -8.77
CA ASP A 162 -2.64 4.04 -9.10
C ASP A 162 -2.49 4.69 -10.50
N ASN A 163 -3.55 5.30 -11.02
CA ASN A 163 -3.57 5.95 -12.34
C ASN A 163 -3.25 7.46 -12.27
N VAL A 164 -3.18 8.05 -11.07
CA VAL A 164 -2.97 9.48 -10.83
C VAL A 164 -2.09 9.69 -9.58
N ASP A 165 -1.35 10.80 -9.51
CA ASP A 165 -0.50 11.16 -8.38
C ASP A 165 -1.29 11.24 -7.05
N LYS A 166 -0.97 10.31 -6.14
CA LYS A 166 -1.53 10.17 -4.79
C LYS A 166 -1.39 11.42 -3.93
N ARG A 167 -0.42 12.30 -4.22
CA ARG A 167 -0.16 13.52 -3.44
C ARG A 167 -1.30 14.53 -3.52
N THR A 168 -2.05 14.48 -4.61
CA THR A 168 -3.19 15.38 -4.83
C THR A 168 -4.24 15.23 -3.72
N LEU A 169 -4.54 14.01 -3.28
CA LEU A 169 -5.56 13.71 -2.26
C LEU A 169 -5.21 14.15 -0.83
N ILE A 170 -3.93 14.37 -0.53
CA ILE A 170 -3.47 14.81 0.80
C ILE A 170 -3.01 16.26 0.81
N SER A 171 -3.07 16.94 -0.33
CA SER A 171 -2.65 18.32 -0.43
C SER A 171 -3.60 19.25 0.36
N PRO A 172 -3.09 20.31 1.03
CA PRO A 172 -3.93 21.29 1.69
C PRO A 172 -4.96 21.92 0.74
N GLY A 173 -4.58 22.16 -0.51
CA GLY A 173 -5.47 22.68 -1.55
C GLY A 173 -6.63 21.74 -1.88
N PHE A 174 -6.39 20.42 -1.91
CA PHE A 174 -7.46 19.44 -2.07
C PHE A 174 -8.40 19.41 -0.88
N ILE A 175 -7.87 19.41 0.35
CA ILE A 175 -8.71 19.43 1.56
C ILE A 175 -9.58 20.68 1.59
N ILE A 176 -9.00 21.85 1.29
CA ILE A 176 -9.73 23.11 1.20
C ILE A 176 -10.77 23.07 0.08
N ARG A 177 -10.42 22.57 -1.11
CA ARG A 177 -11.37 22.43 -2.23
C ARG A 177 -12.50 21.47 -1.88
N ALA A 178 -12.21 20.35 -1.24
CA ALA A 178 -13.20 19.38 -0.77
C ALA A 178 -14.11 19.96 0.33
N MET A 179 -13.61 20.90 1.14
CA MET A 179 -14.40 21.62 2.14
C MET A 179 -15.27 22.75 1.57
N LEU A 180 -14.83 23.40 0.49
CA LEU A 180 -15.49 24.58 -0.10
C LEU A 180 -16.43 24.27 -1.27
N SER A 181 -16.24 23.13 -1.93
CA SER A 181 -17.15 22.65 -2.99
C SER A 181 -18.30 21.87 -2.39
#